data_AF-A0A1G7SF78-F1
#
_entry.id   AF-A0A1G7SF78-F1
#
_cell.length_a   1.000
_cell.length_b   1.000
_cell.length_c   1.000
_cell.angle_alpha   90.00
_cell.angle_beta   90.00
_cell.angle_gamma   90.00
#
_symmetry.space_group_name_H-M   'P 1'
#
loop_
_entity.id
_entity.type
_entity.pdbx_description
1 polymer ?
#
loop_
_entity_poly.entity_id
_entity_poly.type
_entity_poly.pdbx_seq_one_letter_code
_entity_poly.pdbx_strand_id
1 'polypeptide(L)'
;MAKTLTELEEIRAWTAGRGGEPIMADMPDVGGKEQHLLGLTFDQHMLNADGNEGPDRPGSHFELVDWDTWYAALEAQGLVLVVDDDLEGDTHAEYRFMSRDEAGG
;
A
#
# COMPACT_ATOMS: atom_id res chain seq x y z
N MET A 1 -3.40 4.47 -18.63
CA MET A 1 -4.71 3.75 -18.59
C MET A 1 -4.76 3.04 -17.25
N ALA A 2 -5.85 3.15 -16.48
CA ALA A 2 -5.92 2.51 -15.18
C ALA A 2 -6.05 0.97 -15.31
N LYS A 3 -5.19 0.24 -14.60
CA LYS A 3 -5.21 -1.22 -14.47
C LYS A 3 -5.59 -1.60 -13.04
N THR A 4 -6.57 -2.49 -12.90
CA THR A 4 -6.93 -3.07 -11.60
C THR A 4 -6.09 -4.31 -11.35
N LEU A 5 -5.31 -4.29 -10.28
CA LEU A 5 -4.51 -5.40 -9.79
C LEU A 5 -5.23 -6.05 -8.61
N THR A 6 -5.53 -7.33 -8.76
CA THR A 6 -6.20 -8.12 -7.71
C THR A 6 -5.31 -9.23 -7.18
N GLU A 7 -4.29 -9.65 -7.94
CA GLU A 7 -3.39 -10.73 -7.56
C GLU A 7 -2.11 -10.19 -6.92
N LEU A 8 -1.63 -10.87 -5.89
CA LEU A 8 -0.41 -10.50 -5.17
C LEU A 8 0.80 -10.36 -6.10
N GLU A 9 0.98 -11.32 -7.01
CA GLU A 9 2.11 -11.32 -7.94
C GLU A 9 2.10 -10.11 -8.87
N GLU A 10 0.91 -9.67 -9.32
CA GLU A 10 0.77 -8.49 -10.16
C GLU A 10 1.08 -7.19 -9.41
N ILE A 11 0.52 -7.05 -8.20
CA ILE A 11 0.76 -5.89 -7.33
C ILE A 11 2.25 -5.79 -7.02
N ARG A 12 2.86 -6.91 -6.63
CA ARG A 12 4.29 -6.99 -6.34
C ARG A 12 5.14 -6.63 -7.56
N ALA A 13 4.83 -7.19 -8.73
CA ALA A 13 5.58 -6.91 -9.95
C ALA A 13 5.53 -5.43 -10.34
N TRP A 14 4.33 -4.82 -10.27
CA TRP A 14 4.14 -3.41 -10.58
C TRP A 14 4.87 -2.49 -9.58
N THR A 15 4.85 -2.84 -8.30
CA THR A 15 5.49 -2.07 -7.22
C THR A 15 7.01 -2.21 -7.27
N ALA A 16 7.52 -3.44 -7.41
CA ALA A 16 8.95 -3.72 -7.52
C ALA A 16 9.57 -3.11 -8.79
N GLY A 17 8.81 -3.03 -9.89
CA GLY A 17 9.24 -2.33 -11.11
C GLY A 17 9.53 -0.84 -10.90
N ARG A 18 9.01 -0.25 -9.82
CA ARG A 18 9.22 1.14 -9.40
C ARG A 18 10.14 1.27 -8.17
N GLY A 19 10.70 0.15 -7.70
CA GLY A 19 11.54 0.12 -6.49
C GLY A 19 10.76 0.35 -5.19
N GLY A 20 9.45 0.06 -5.18
CA GLY A 20 8.62 0.21 -4.00
C GLY A 20 8.43 -1.06 -3.18
N GLU A 21 7.98 -0.86 -1.94
CA GLU A 21 7.74 -1.89 -0.93
C GLU A 21 6.37 -1.69 -0.25
N PRO A 22 5.76 -2.78 0.27
CA PRO A 22 4.46 -2.70 0.93
C PRO A 22 4.64 -2.18 2.35
N ILE A 23 3.79 -1.22 2.72
CA ILE A 23 3.75 -0.67 4.07
C ILE A 23 2.34 -0.81 4.64
N MET A 24 2.26 -1.03 5.94
CA MET A 24 1.01 -1.13 6.66
C MET A 24 1.09 -0.31 7.94
N ALA A 25 0.00 0.33 8.32
CA ALA A 25 -0.13 0.93 9.65
C ALA A 25 -1.32 0.34 10.38
N ASP A 26 -1.13 0.06 11.66
CA ASP A 26 -2.23 -0.30 12.55
C ASP A 26 -3.04 0.96 12.88
N MET A 27 -4.37 0.92 12.68
CA MET A 27 -5.24 1.97 13.20
C MET A 27 -5.78 1.58 14.56
N PRO A 28 -5.78 2.52 15.53
CA PRO A 28 -6.41 2.29 16.81
C PRO A 28 -7.87 1.90 16.58
N ASP A 29 -8.31 0.85 17.25
CA ASP A 29 -9.66 0.29 17.14
C ASP A 29 -10.73 1.39 17.32
N VAL A 30 -11.34 1.84 16.22
CA VAL A 30 -12.45 2.78 16.24
C VAL A 30 -13.77 1.99 16.10
N GLY A 31 -14.05 1.11 17.07
CA GLY A 31 -15.36 0.45 17.18
C GLY A 31 -15.38 -1.08 17.02
N GLY A 32 -14.34 -1.78 17.46
CA GLY A 32 -14.26 -3.24 17.53
C GLY A 32 -13.89 -3.93 16.21
N LYS A 33 -13.30 -3.19 15.27
CA LYS A 33 -12.84 -3.71 13.98
C LYS A 33 -11.38 -3.30 13.79
N GLU A 34 -10.51 -4.30 13.77
CA GLU A 34 -9.12 -4.17 13.34
C GLU A 34 -9.13 -3.65 11.89
N GLN A 35 -8.72 -2.40 11.70
CA GLN A 35 -8.62 -1.76 10.39
C GLN A 35 -7.16 -1.42 10.14
N HIS A 36 -6.56 -2.08 9.15
CA HIS A 36 -5.19 -1.80 8.76
C HIS A 36 -5.17 -0.81 7.60
N LEU A 37 -4.37 0.26 7.73
CA LEU A 37 -4.08 1.15 6.62
C LEU A 37 -3.03 0.47 5.74
N LEU A 38 -3.42 0.17 4.51
CA LEU A 38 -2.53 -0.36 3.49
C LEU A 38 -1.93 0.79 2.70
N GLY A 39 -0.64 0.71 2.40
CA GLY A 39 0.06 1.64 1.55
C GLY A 39 1.19 0.97 0.78
N LEU A 40 1.73 1.69 -0.21
CA LEU A 40 2.95 1.35 -0.92
C LEU A 40 3.91 2.54 -0.82
N THR A 41 5.15 2.28 -0.44
CA THR A 41 6.22 3.30 -0.50
C THR A 41 7.11 3.04 -1.69
N PHE A 42 7.53 4.09 -2.40
CA PHE A 42 8.48 4.01 -3.52
C PHE A 42 9.79 4.73 -3.20
N ASP A 43 9.90 5.27 -1.99
CA ASP A 43 10.99 6.11 -1.60
C ASP A 43 11.99 5.30 -0.76
N GLN A 44 13.19 5.11 -1.31
CA GLN A 44 14.27 4.42 -0.59
C GLN A 44 14.72 5.20 0.66
N HIS A 45 14.44 6.50 0.77
CA HIS A 45 14.77 7.30 1.94
C HIS A 45 13.85 6.96 3.12
N MET A 46 12.56 6.67 2.91
CA MET A 46 11.68 6.13 3.97
C MET A 46 12.19 4.80 4.53
N LEU A 47 12.72 3.92 3.67
CA LEU A 47 13.28 2.62 4.07
C LEU A 47 14.62 2.74 4.82
N ASN A 48 15.37 3.84 4.62
CA ASN A 48 16.66 4.11 5.26
C ASN A 48 16.55 5.16 6.39
N ALA A 49 15.34 5.65 6.69
CA ALA A 49 15.07 6.61 7.76
C ALA A 49 15.04 5.95 9.16
N ASP A 50 15.68 4.79 9.33
CA ASP A 50 15.99 4.09 10.59
C ASP A 50 16.81 4.91 11.61
N GLY A 51 16.97 6.23 11.42
CA GLY A 51 18.04 6.98 12.07
C GLY A 51 17.70 8.26 12.82
N ASN A 52 16.65 9.05 12.51
CA ASN A 52 16.60 10.41 13.09
C ASN A 52 15.27 11.20 13.10
N GLU A 53 14.10 10.59 13.28
CA GLU A 53 12.89 11.40 13.55
C GLU A 53 12.17 10.98 14.84
N GLY A 54 12.64 11.58 15.94
CA GLY A 54 11.84 12.15 17.03
C GLY A 54 10.75 11.29 17.71
N PRO A 55 10.79 11.12 19.05
CA PRO A 55 9.76 10.40 19.78
C PRO A 55 8.52 11.28 20.01
N ASP A 56 7.63 11.54 19.04
CA ASP A 56 6.32 12.15 19.34
C ASP A 56 5.29 12.16 18.20
N ARG A 57 4.87 10.99 17.66
CA ARG A 57 3.56 10.90 16.97
C ARG A 57 2.84 9.59 17.28
N PRO A 58 1.96 9.56 18.30
CA PRO A 58 1.04 8.45 18.48
C PRO A 58 -0.03 8.50 17.38
N GLY A 59 -0.09 7.51 16.50
CA GLY A 59 -1.34 7.21 15.79
C GLY A 59 -1.29 6.56 14.41
N SER A 60 -0.19 6.61 13.65
CA SER A 60 -0.12 5.97 12.31
C SER A 60 1.34 5.81 11.86
N HIS A 61 2.08 4.91 12.51
CA HIS A 61 3.42 4.55 12.02
C HIS A 61 3.24 3.52 10.91
N PHE A 62 3.51 3.90 9.67
CA PHE A 62 3.58 2.93 8.58
C PHE A 62 4.89 2.15 8.72
N GLU A 63 4.77 0.84 8.84
CA GLU A 63 5.89 -0.09 8.93
C GLU A 63 5.97 -0.94 7.66
N LEU A 64 7.18 -1.32 7.30
CA LEU A 64 7.41 -2.28 6.23
C LEU A 64 6.93 -3.64 6.68
N VAL A 65 6.12 -4.28 5.85
CA VAL A 65 5.55 -5.59 6.15
C VAL A 65 5.83 -6.56 5.02
N ASP A 66 5.65 -7.85 5.28
CA ASP A 66 5.68 -8.84 4.23
C ASP A 66 4.50 -8.67 3.26
N TRP A 67 4.75 -8.94 1.98
CA TRP A 67 3.75 -8.95 0.92
C TRP A 67 2.56 -9.85 1.24
N ASP A 68 2.80 -11.01 1.87
CA ASP A 68 1.76 -11.96 2.26
C ASP A 68 0.82 -11.36 3.33
N THR A 69 1.39 -10.77 4.38
CA THR A 69 0.64 -10.08 5.44
C THR A 69 -0.18 -8.91 4.91
N TRP A 70 0.44 -8.07 4.08
CA TRP A 70 -0.21 -6.91 3.48
C TRP A 70 -1.36 -7.33 2.56
N TYR A 71 -1.16 -8.37 1.76
CA TYR A 71 -2.17 -8.89 0.83
C TYR A 71 -3.32 -9.55 1.58
N ALA A 72 -3.05 -10.30 2.64
CA ALA A 72 -4.10 -10.86 3.49
C ALA A 72 -5.00 -9.75 4.08
N ALA A 73 -4.43 -8.62 4.49
CA ALA A 73 -5.19 -7.47 4.96
C ALA A 73 -5.96 -6.74 3.84
N LEU A 74 -5.44 -6.72 2.60
CA LEU A 74 -6.16 -6.23 1.42
C LEU A 74 -7.40 -7.09 1.13
N GLU A 75 -7.22 -8.42 1.14
CA GLU A 75 -8.30 -9.38 0.91
C GLU A 75 -9.34 -9.38 2.03
N ALA A 76 -8.90 -9.29 3.28
CA ALA A 76 -9.80 -9.20 4.44
C ALA A 76 -10.71 -7.96 4.38
N GLN A 77 -10.22 -6.87 3.80
CA GLN A 77 -10.98 -5.63 3.59
C GLN A 77 -11.77 -5.62 2.27
N GLY A 78 -11.59 -6.62 1.40
CA GLY A 78 -12.24 -6.68 0.09
C GLY A 78 -11.78 -5.55 -0.85
N LEU A 79 -10.54 -5.11 -0.70
CA LEU A 79 -9.95 -4.02 -1.48
C LEU A 79 -9.22 -4.57 -2.71
N VAL A 80 -9.06 -3.72 -3.71
CA VAL A 80 -8.25 -3.95 -4.91
C VAL A 80 -7.37 -2.74 -5.17
N LEU A 81 -6.23 -2.96 -5.81
CA LEU A 81 -5.30 -1.89 -6.14
C LEU A 81 -5.53 -1.44 -7.58
N VAL A 82 -5.92 -0.19 -7.79
CA VAL A 82 -6.01 0.41 -9.12
C VAL A 82 -4.80 1.29 -9.33
N VAL A 83 -4.03 0.98 -10.37
CA VAL A 83 -2.79 1.66 -10.72
C VAL A 83 -2.93 2.27 -12.10
N ASP A 84 -2.20 3.34 -12.40
CA ASP A 84 -2.05 3.75 -13.80
C ASP A 84 -0.91 2.98 -14.48
N ASP A 85 -1.19 2.45 -15.67
CA ASP A 85 -0.25 1.73 -16.53
C ASP A 85 0.62 2.69 -17.38
N ASP A 86 0.34 4.00 -17.35
CA ASP A 86 1.14 5.00 -18.06
C ASP A 86 2.54 5.12 -17.42
N LEU A 87 3.45 4.33 -17.97
CA LEU A 87 4.88 4.33 -17.68
C LEU A 87 5.61 5.45 -18.43
N GLU A 88 4.90 6.31 -19.16
CA GLU A 88 5.47 7.35 -20.03
C GLU A 88 5.90 8.58 -19.20
N GLY A 89 6.90 8.39 -18.36
CA GLY A 89 7.80 9.47 -17.92
C GLY A 89 7.37 10.24 -16.68
N ASP A 90 6.25 9.92 -16.03
CA ASP A 90 5.92 10.50 -14.73
C ASP A 90 6.52 9.66 -13.59
N THR A 91 7.39 10.29 -12.81
CA THR A 91 7.97 9.71 -11.59
C THR A 91 6.93 9.48 -10.48
N HIS A 92 5.69 9.96 -10.64
CA HIS A 92 4.62 9.65 -9.70
C HIS A 92 3.94 8.32 -10.07
N ALA A 93 4.17 7.32 -9.23
CA ALA A 93 3.35 6.13 -9.21
C ALA A 93 1.97 6.48 -8.65
N GLU A 94 1.01 6.81 -9.52
CA GLU A 94 -0.38 7.00 -9.10
C GLU A 94 -1.03 5.63 -8.85
N TYR A 95 -1.47 5.41 -7.63
CA TYR A 95 -2.23 4.23 -7.22
C TYR A 95 -3.34 4.62 -6.26
N ARG A 96 -4.38 3.81 -6.21
CA ARG A 96 -5.47 3.95 -5.25
C ARG A 96 -6.06 2.62 -4.88
N PHE A 97 -6.49 2.50 -3.63
CA PHE A 97 -7.30 1.38 -3.19
C PHE A 97 -8.76 1.66 -3.54
N MET A 98 -9.44 0.66 -4.05
CA MET A 98 -10.87 0.67 -4.29
C MET A 98 -11.50 -0.57 -3.68
N SER A 99 -12.79 -0.50 -3.34
CA SER A 99 -13.54 -1.70 -2.99
C SER A 99 -13.66 -2.60 -4.23
N ARG A 100 -13.60 -3.92 -4.06
CA ARG A 100 -13.78 -4.87 -5.17
C ARG A 100 -15.11 -4.69 -5.90
N ASP A 101 -16.14 -4.25 -5.17
CA ASP A 101 -17.46 -3.89 -5.71
C ASP A 101 -17.40 -2.65 -6.62
N GLU A 102 -16.63 -1.62 -6.23
CA GLU A 102 -16.49 -0.37 -6.99
C GLU A 102 -15.64 -0.53 -8.26
N ALA A 103 -14.67 -1.45 -8.24
CA ALA A 103 -13.77 -1.68 -9.37
C ALA A 103 -14.34 -2.61 -10.46
N GLY A 104 -15.41 -3.36 -10.17
CA GLY A 104 -16.03 -4.33 -11.07
C GLY A 104 -17.37 -3.89 -11.67
N GLY A 105 -17.78 -2.63 -11.47
CA GLY A 105 -19.04 -2.04 -11.93
C GLY A 105 -19.00 -1.49 -13.35
#